data_AF-A0AAD5EYQ1-F1
#
_entry.id   AF-A0AAD5EYQ1-F1
#
_cell.length_a   1.000
_cell.length_b   1.000
_cell.length_c   1.000
_cell.angle_alpha   90.00
_cell.angle_beta   90.00
_cell.angle_gamma   90.00
#
_symmetry.space_group_name_H-M   'P 1'
#
loop_
_entity.id
_entity.type
_entity.pdbx_description
1 polymer ?
#
loop_
_entity_poly.entity_id
_entity_poly.type
_entity_poly.pdbx_seq_one_letter_code
_entity_poly.pdbx_strand_id
1 'polypeptide(L)'
;MFSIACAIGTGLVIDSGSDLSRGGPGSQLIAYCTIGATVFFVMTALGEMAVFLPMDKGFGGYATRMVDPAFGFATGWNYFFKYIMVTPTNLTAAGLVIQYWRRDLNVAIWITVFGAVSITINVMHVSSFGETESWLGTLKLLIMTTLILSTFICAMGGGPNNYRSGFEYW
;
A
#
# COMPACT_ATOMS: atom_id res chain seq x y z
N MET A 1 -0.74 12.89 -11.12
CA MET A 1 -1.64 11.71 -11.12
C MET A 1 -2.01 11.37 -9.68
N PHE A 2 -3.11 10.65 -9.44
CA PHE A 2 -3.69 10.37 -8.11
C PHE A 2 -2.71 9.63 -7.16
N SER A 3 -1.73 10.36 -6.59
CA SER A 3 -0.69 9.83 -5.68
C SER A 3 -1.28 9.08 -4.49
N ILE A 4 -2.48 9.49 -4.05
CA ILE A 4 -3.23 8.88 -2.95
C ILE A 4 -3.58 7.40 -3.22
N ALA A 5 -3.96 7.04 -4.45
CA ALA A 5 -4.34 5.66 -4.77
C ALA A 5 -3.13 4.69 -4.72
N CYS A 6 -1.93 5.20 -5.01
CA CYS A 6 -0.68 4.45 -4.92
C CYS A 6 -0.19 4.31 -3.47
N ALA A 7 -0.50 5.27 -2.59
CA ALA A 7 -0.11 5.23 -1.19
C ALA A 7 -0.88 4.17 -0.38
N ILE A 8 -2.11 3.84 -0.78
CA ILE A 8 -2.94 2.86 -0.06
C ILE A 8 -2.46 1.45 -0.39
N GLY A 9 -1.85 0.76 0.58
CA GLY A 9 -1.31 -0.59 0.41
C GLY A 9 -2.28 -1.73 0.73
N THR A 10 -1.88 -2.95 0.39
CA THR A 10 -2.50 -4.21 0.82
C THR A 10 -2.52 -4.38 2.34
N GLY A 11 -1.49 -3.89 3.03
CA GLY A 11 -1.40 -3.94 4.49
C GLY A 11 -2.57 -3.24 5.20
N LEU A 12 -3.13 -2.17 4.62
CA LEU A 12 -4.29 -1.50 5.21
C LEU A 12 -5.53 -2.42 5.24
N VAL A 13 -5.71 -3.27 4.23
CA VAL A 13 -6.92 -4.10 4.08
C VAL A 13 -6.75 -5.47 4.74
N ILE A 14 -5.54 -6.03 4.69
CA ILE A 14 -5.29 -7.42 5.07
C ILE A 14 -4.68 -7.50 6.47
N ASP A 15 -3.66 -6.68 6.74
CA ASP A 15 -2.89 -6.79 7.99
C ASP A 15 -3.52 -5.99 9.15
N SER A 16 -4.20 -4.87 8.86
CA SER A 16 -4.80 -4.02 9.90
C SER A 16 -5.71 -4.77 10.87
N GLY A 17 -6.45 -5.78 10.38
CA GLY A 17 -7.35 -6.59 11.22
C GLY A 17 -6.59 -7.48 12.20
N SER A 18 -5.53 -8.15 11.74
CA SER A 18 -4.67 -8.96 12.61
C SER A 18 -3.87 -8.11 13.60
N ASP A 19 -3.41 -6.93 13.16
CA ASP A 19 -2.67 -6.01 14.01
C ASP A 19 -3.57 -5.43 15.10
N LEU A 20 -4.82 -5.08 14.77
CA LEU A 20 -5.81 -4.60 15.74
C LEU A 20 -6.13 -5.69 16.77
N SER A 21 -6.33 -6.94 16.31
CA SER A 21 -6.65 -8.05 17.20
C SER A 21 -5.50 -8.40 18.15
N ARG A 22 -4.24 -8.17 17.77
CA ARG A 22 -3.07 -8.55 18.58
C ARG A 22 -2.55 -7.42 19.45
N GLY A 23 -2.55 -6.19 18.93
CA GLY A 23 -1.98 -5.01 19.59
C GLY A 23 -3.02 -4.10 20.27
N GLY A 24 -4.30 -4.21 19.92
CA GLY A 24 -5.34 -3.28 20.35
C GLY A 24 -5.25 -1.90 19.68
N PRO A 25 -6.29 -1.06 19.84
CA PRO A 25 -6.41 0.20 19.09
C PRO A 25 -5.37 1.26 19.49
N GLY A 26 -4.99 1.32 20.77
CA GLY A 26 -4.01 2.29 21.26
C GLY A 26 -2.62 2.10 20.66
N SER A 27 -2.12 0.86 20.58
CA SER A 27 -0.80 0.58 20.01
C SER A 27 -0.75 0.85 18.49
N GLN A 28 -1.84 0.54 17.77
CA GLN A 28 -1.96 0.86 16.35
C GLN A 28 -1.97 2.36 16.09
N LEU A 29 -2.69 3.14 16.90
CA LEU A 29 -2.71 4.60 16.74
C LEU A 29 -1.31 5.20 16.97
N ILE A 30 -0.62 4.77 18.04
CA ILE A 30 0.73 5.24 18.34
C ILE A 30 1.68 4.90 17.18
N ALA A 31 1.67 3.64 16.72
CA ALA A 31 2.49 3.20 15.60
C ALA A 31 2.20 4.01 14.32
N TYR A 32 0.92 4.25 14.01
CA TYR A 32 0.50 5.05 12.86
C TYR A 32 0.99 6.50 12.97
N CYS A 33 0.87 7.14 14.13
CA CYS A 33 1.34 8.50 14.36
C CYS A 33 2.87 8.60 14.25
N THR A 34 3.62 7.67 14.84
CA THR A 34 5.08 7.68 14.82
C THR A 34 5.64 7.47 13.40
N ILE A 35 5.13 6.47 12.68
CA ILE A 35 5.56 6.20 11.31
C ILE A 35 5.08 7.30 10.36
N GLY A 36 3.84 7.78 10.53
CA GLY A 36 3.28 8.89 9.75
C GLY A 36 4.11 10.18 9.89
N ALA A 37 4.51 10.53 11.10
CA ALA A 37 5.39 11.68 11.34
C ALA A 37 6.75 11.51 10.65
N THR A 38 7.35 10.31 10.76
CA THR A 38 8.63 10.01 10.10
C THR A 38 8.52 10.17 8.58
N VAL A 39 7.49 9.59 7.97
CA VAL A 39 7.25 9.70 6.52
C VAL A 39 6.98 11.14 6.10
N PHE A 40 6.25 11.90 6.91
CA PHE A 40 5.99 13.32 6.66
C PHE A 40 7.29 14.13 6.57
N PHE A 41 8.18 14.00 7.56
CA PHE A 41 9.47 14.70 7.54
C PHE A 41 10.33 14.30 6.33
N VAL A 42 10.36 13.01 5.98
CA VAL A 42 11.11 12.52 4.81
C VAL A 42 10.55 13.11 3.51
N MET A 43 9.22 13.13 3.34
CA MET A 43 8.60 13.65 2.12
C MET A 43 8.76 15.17 2.00
N THR A 44 8.69 15.91 3.12
CA THR A 44 8.92 17.36 3.11
C THR A 44 10.37 17.69 2.75
N ALA A 45 11.34 17.03 3.39
CA ALA A 45 12.76 17.21 3.04
C ALA A 45 13.03 16.86 1.56
N LEU A 46 12.40 15.80 1.06
CA LEU A 46 12.51 15.43 -0.35
C LEU A 46 11.87 16.46 -1.28
N GLY A 47 10.75 17.05 -0.89
CA GLY A 47 10.10 18.15 -1.62
C GLY A 47 11.03 19.35 -1.75
N GLU A 48 11.71 19.74 -0.67
CA GLU A 48 12.69 20.84 -0.70
C GLU A 48 13.86 20.53 -1.64
N MET A 49 14.40 19.30 -1.59
CA MET A 49 15.47 18.84 -2.50
C MET A 49 15.02 18.87 -3.98
N ALA A 50 13.78 18.46 -4.25
CA ALA A 50 13.24 18.41 -5.61
C ALA A 50 12.99 19.81 -6.19
N VAL A 51 12.58 20.78 -5.37
CA VAL A 51 12.41 22.18 -5.80
C VAL A 51 13.76 22.87 -5.99
N PHE A 52 14.72 22.59 -5.11
CA PHE A 52 16.06 23.20 -5.18
C PHE A 52 16.84 22.76 -6.43
N LEU A 53 16.78 21.47 -6.78
CA LEU A 53 17.52 20.92 -7.92
C LEU A 53 16.69 19.86 -8.67
N PRO A 54 15.79 20.27 -9.58
CA PRO A 54 14.96 19.33 -10.31
C PRO A 54 15.84 18.40 -11.17
N MET A 55 15.85 17.12 -10.83
CA MET A 55 16.63 16.09 -11.52
C MET A 55 15.77 14.87 -11.84
N ASP A 56 15.88 14.38 -13.07
CA ASP A 56 15.13 13.20 -13.56
C ASP A 56 15.69 11.85 -13.05
N LYS A 57 16.66 11.86 -12.13
CA LYS A 57 17.33 10.65 -11.64
C LYS A 57 16.64 10.01 -10.42
N GLY A 58 15.46 10.52 -10.03
CA GLY A 58 14.66 9.99 -8.94
C GLY A 58 15.37 10.02 -7.57
N PHE A 59 14.80 9.31 -6.58
CA PHE A 59 15.25 9.30 -5.18
C PHE A 59 16.74 8.97 -4.99
N GLY A 60 17.24 7.94 -5.69
CA GLY A 60 18.66 7.56 -5.62
C GLY A 60 19.60 8.62 -6.20
N GLY A 61 19.15 9.38 -7.20
CA GLY A 61 19.88 10.51 -7.76
C GLY A 61 20.04 11.66 -6.76
N TYR A 62 18.97 12.03 -6.06
CA TYR A 62 19.02 13.03 -4.99
C TYR A 62 19.96 12.60 -3.85
N ALA A 63 19.87 11.35 -3.41
CA ALA A 63 20.72 10.78 -2.37
C ALA A 63 22.22 10.82 -2.75
N THR A 64 22.56 10.44 -3.99
CA THR A 64 23.93 10.49 -4.51
C THR A 64 24.47 11.92 -4.54
N ARG A 65 23.62 12.89 -4.90
CA ARG A 65 24.04 14.28 -5.15
C ARG A 65 24.16 15.10 -3.86
N MET A 66 23.29 14.88 -2.89
CA MET A 66 23.16 15.73 -1.69
C MET A 66 23.75 15.12 -0.42
N VAL A 67 23.93 13.80 -0.38
CA VAL A 67 24.47 13.11 0.80
C VAL A 67 25.86 12.55 0.49
N ASP A 68 25.91 11.43 -0.24
CA ASP A 68 27.16 10.75 -0.60
C ASP A 68 26.90 9.74 -1.73
N PRO A 69 27.86 9.50 -2.65
CA PRO A 69 27.72 8.49 -3.69
C PRO A 69 27.46 7.07 -3.17
N ALA A 70 28.08 6.66 -2.06
CA ALA A 70 27.84 5.35 -1.44
C ALA A 70 26.42 5.24 -0.86
N PHE A 71 25.91 6.34 -0.28
CA PHE A 71 24.54 6.39 0.22
C PHE A 71 23.51 6.29 -0.90
N GLY A 72 23.77 6.96 -2.03
CA GLY A 72 22.97 6.84 -3.25
C GLY A 72 22.92 5.41 -3.80
N PHE A 73 24.07 4.73 -3.85
CA PHE A 73 24.17 3.33 -4.26
C PHE A 73 23.38 2.39 -3.32
N ALA A 74 23.55 2.54 -2.00
CA ALA A 74 22.83 1.75 -1.01
C ALA A 74 21.30 1.98 -1.09
N THR A 75 20.87 3.21 -1.32
CA THR A 75 19.45 3.54 -1.51
C THR A 75 18.88 2.86 -2.75
N GLY A 76 19.62 2.85 -3.86
CA GLY A 76 19.23 2.13 -5.08
C GLY A 76 18.97 0.64 -4.84
N TRP A 77 19.89 -0.03 -4.13
CA TRP A 77 19.73 -1.44 -3.77
C TRP A 77 18.55 -1.69 -2.82
N ASN A 78 18.36 -0.83 -1.81
CA ASN A 78 17.21 -0.94 -0.91
C ASN A 78 15.88 -0.85 -1.68
N TYR A 79 15.77 0.08 -2.63
CA TYR A 79 14.59 0.20 -3.48
C TYR A 79 14.39 -1.00 -4.40
N PHE A 80 15.46 -1.54 -4.96
CA PHE A 80 15.41 -2.76 -5.77
C PHE A 80 14.87 -3.95 -4.96
N PHE A 81 15.45 -4.20 -3.78
CA PHE A 81 15.00 -5.27 -2.89
C PHE A 81 13.57 -5.07 -2.41
N LYS A 82 13.18 -3.83 -2.08
CA LYS A 82 11.80 -3.46 -1.74
C LYS A 82 10.85 -3.94 -2.84
N TYR A 83 11.09 -3.58 -4.10
CA TYR A 83 10.15 -3.92 -5.18
C TYR A 83 10.15 -5.40 -5.54
N ILE A 84 11.29 -6.08 -5.47
CA ILE A 84 11.37 -7.54 -5.65
C ILE A 84 10.57 -8.29 -4.59
N MET A 85 10.58 -7.82 -3.34
CA MET A 85 9.85 -8.48 -2.25
C MET A 85 8.36 -8.09 -2.21
N VAL A 86 8.03 -6.81 -2.46
CA VAL A 86 6.65 -6.33 -2.32
C VAL A 86 5.73 -6.89 -3.41
N THR A 87 6.24 -7.10 -4.62
CA THR A 87 5.46 -7.59 -5.76
C THR A 87 4.88 -8.99 -5.52
N PRO A 88 5.68 -10.03 -5.19
CA PRO A 88 5.14 -11.36 -4.88
C PRO A 88 4.31 -11.36 -3.61
N THR A 89 4.60 -10.50 -2.63
CA THR A 89 3.78 -10.34 -1.42
C THR A 89 2.36 -9.89 -1.76
N ASN A 90 2.21 -8.90 -2.65
CA ASN A 90 0.91 -8.43 -3.11
C ASN A 90 0.14 -9.49 -3.92
N LEU A 91 0.83 -10.28 -4.75
CA LEU A 91 0.20 -11.39 -5.49
C LEU A 91 -0.27 -12.51 -4.56
N THR A 92 0.54 -12.83 -3.55
CA THR A 92 0.19 -13.84 -2.53
C THR A 92 -1.02 -13.38 -1.71
N ALA A 93 -1.02 -12.11 -1.29
CA ALA A 93 -2.14 -11.48 -0.60
C ALA A 93 -3.45 -11.57 -1.42
N ALA A 94 -3.41 -11.29 -2.72
CA ALA A 94 -4.59 -11.43 -3.58
C ALA A 94 -5.11 -12.87 -3.64
N GLY A 95 -4.21 -13.86 -3.69
CA GLY A 95 -4.60 -15.28 -3.66
C GLY A 95 -5.18 -15.72 -2.31
N LEU A 96 -4.62 -15.24 -1.19
CA LEU A 96 -5.16 -15.50 0.15
C LEU A 96 -6.56 -14.91 0.34
N VAL A 97 -6.81 -13.72 -0.21
CA VAL A 97 -8.14 -13.10 -0.21
C VAL A 97 -9.15 -14.00 -0.93
N ILE A 98 -8.82 -14.55 -2.11
CA ILE A 98 -9.76 -15.44 -2.82
C ILE A 98 -9.96 -16.76 -2.06
N GLN A 99 -8.91 -17.27 -1.42
CA GLN A 99 -8.97 -18.49 -0.62
C GLN A 99 -9.93 -18.37 0.59
N TYR A 100 -10.22 -17.14 1.05
CA TYR A 100 -11.24 -16.90 2.08
C TYR A 100 -12.61 -17.47 1.68
N TRP A 101 -13.04 -17.29 0.42
CA TRP A 101 -14.31 -17.83 -0.09
C TRP A 101 -14.19 -19.24 -0.66
N ARG A 102 -13.04 -19.60 -1.23
CA ARG A 102 -12.80 -20.89 -1.90
C ARG A 102 -11.50 -21.52 -1.43
N ARG A 103 -11.56 -22.17 -0.26
CA ARG A 103 -10.42 -22.85 0.38
C ARG A 103 -9.88 -24.05 -0.41
N ASP A 104 -10.70 -24.60 -1.30
CA ASP A 104 -10.38 -25.72 -2.18
C ASP A 104 -9.38 -25.34 -3.29
N LEU A 105 -9.23 -24.06 -3.60
CA LEU A 105 -8.33 -23.60 -4.64
C LEU A 105 -6.95 -23.26 -4.07
N ASN A 106 -5.90 -23.71 -4.78
CA ASN A 106 -4.52 -23.39 -4.42
C ASN A 106 -4.19 -21.93 -4.77
N VAL A 107 -3.62 -21.20 -3.81
CA VAL A 107 -3.15 -19.80 -3.94
C VAL A 107 -2.23 -19.62 -5.16
N ALA A 108 -1.42 -20.63 -5.50
CA ALA A 108 -0.51 -20.59 -6.65
C ALA A 108 -1.22 -20.30 -7.99
N ILE A 109 -2.47 -20.74 -8.15
CA ILE A 109 -3.26 -20.48 -9.36
C ILE A 109 -3.44 -18.97 -9.54
N TRP A 110 -3.85 -18.28 -8.47
CA TRP A 110 -4.12 -16.85 -8.49
C TRP A 110 -2.85 -16.02 -8.61
N ILE A 111 -1.74 -16.44 -7.98
CA ILE A 111 -0.43 -15.81 -8.18
C ILE A 111 -0.04 -15.84 -9.66
N THR A 112 -0.24 -16.98 -10.33
CA THR A 112 0.11 -17.15 -11.75
C THR A 112 -0.79 -16.30 -12.65
N VAL A 113 -2.10 -16.29 -12.40
CA VAL A 113 -3.08 -15.50 -13.19
C VAL A 113 -2.83 -14.00 -13.04
N PHE A 114 -2.77 -13.48 -11.80
CA PHE A 114 -2.53 -12.05 -11.58
C PHE A 114 -1.13 -11.63 -12.02
N GLY A 115 -0.12 -12.49 -11.82
CA GLY A 115 1.23 -12.26 -12.30
C GLY A 115 1.30 -12.15 -13.82
N ALA A 116 0.63 -13.05 -14.55
CA ALA A 116 0.55 -12.99 -16.01
C ALA A 116 -0.13 -11.69 -16.51
N VAL A 117 -1.22 -11.27 -15.86
CA VAL A 117 -1.89 -10.00 -16.18
C VAL A 117 -0.96 -8.80 -15.91
N SER A 118 -0.27 -8.77 -14.76
CA SER A 118 0.68 -7.71 -14.45
C SER A 118 1.82 -7.64 -15.45
N ILE A 119 2.39 -8.78 -15.86
CA ILE A 119 3.45 -8.83 -16.88
C ILE A 119 2.92 -8.33 -18.22
N THR A 120 1.71 -8.76 -18.63
CA THR A 120 1.09 -8.35 -19.89
C THR A 120 0.93 -6.84 -19.94
N ILE A 121 0.39 -6.23 -18.88
CA ILE A 121 0.21 -4.77 -18.80
C ILE A 121 1.58 -4.05 -18.81
N ASN A 122 2.61 -4.61 -18.19
CA ASN A 122 3.96 -4.02 -18.20
C ASN A 122 4.64 -4.07 -19.58
N VAL A 123 4.29 -5.04 -20.43
CA VAL A 123 4.85 -5.15 -21.79
C VAL A 123 4.09 -4.25 -22.79
N MET A 124 2.89 -3.80 -22.44
CA MET A 124 2.11 -2.87 -23.27
C MET A 124 2.72 -1.46 -23.29
N HIS A 125 2.25 -0.66 -24.24
CA HIS A 125 2.71 0.71 -24.42
C HIS A 125 2.45 1.56 -23.17
N VAL A 126 3.38 2.48 -22.84
CA VAL A 126 3.33 3.30 -21.61
C VAL A 126 2.04 4.10 -21.43
N SER A 127 1.39 4.49 -22.54
CA SER A 127 0.08 5.16 -22.51
C SER A 127 -1.02 4.27 -21.94
N SER A 128 -1.06 3.00 -22.36
CA SER A 128 -2.05 2.02 -21.87
C SER A 128 -1.81 1.67 -20.40
N PHE A 129 -0.55 1.67 -19.96
CA PHE A 129 -0.21 1.49 -18.55
C PHE A 129 -0.80 2.63 -17.71
N GLY A 130 -0.58 3.89 -18.13
CA GLY A 130 -1.09 5.06 -17.41
C GLY A 130 -2.62 5.13 -17.33
N GLU A 131 -3.33 4.74 -18.40
CA GLU A 131 -4.79 4.64 -18.37
C GLU A 131 -5.28 3.55 -17.41
N THR A 132 -4.67 2.36 -17.49
CA THR A 132 -5.03 1.22 -16.63
C THR A 132 -4.82 1.55 -15.16
N GLU A 133 -3.72 2.24 -14.82
CA GLU A 133 -3.44 2.70 -13.46
C GLU A 133 -4.51 3.68 -12.96
N SER A 134 -4.94 4.62 -13.81
CA SER A 134 -5.98 5.59 -13.46
C SER A 134 -7.33 4.92 -13.14
N TRP A 135 -7.74 3.96 -13.96
CA TRP A 135 -8.97 3.20 -13.74
C TRP A 135 -8.91 2.33 -12.48
N LEU A 136 -7.82 1.58 -12.30
CA LEU A 136 -7.61 0.74 -11.11
C LEU A 136 -7.51 1.58 -9.84
N GLY A 137 -6.87 2.74 -9.91
CA GLY A 137 -6.76 3.69 -8.80
C GLY A 137 -8.13 4.22 -8.37
N THR A 138 -9.00 4.55 -9.34
CA THR A 138 -10.37 5.01 -9.06
C THR A 138 -11.21 3.91 -8.39
N LEU A 139 -11.14 2.69 -8.91
CA LEU A 139 -11.81 1.53 -8.31
C LEU A 139 -11.34 1.29 -6.87
N LYS A 140 -10.03 1.37 -6.64
CA LYS A 140 -9.43 1.17 -5.33
C LYS A 140 -9.91 2.22 -4.32
N LEU A 141 -9.98 3.49 -4.72
CA LEU A 141 -10.51 4.55 -3.86
C LEU A 141 -11.98 4.33 -3.51
N LEU A 142 -12.79 3.87 -4.45
CA LEU A 142 -14.20 3.53 -4.22
C LEU A 142 -14.32 2.41 -3.18
N ILE A 143 -13.60 1.30 -3.37
CA ILE A 143 -13.62 0.15 -2.45
C ILE A 143 -13.20 0.57 -1.04
N MET A 144 -12.13 1.37 -0.91
CA MET A 144 -11.65 1.85 0.39
C MET A 144 -12.67 2.75 1.09
N THR A 145 -13.33 3.63 0.35
CA THR A 145 -14.39 4.48 0.89
C THR A 145 -15.54 3.63 1.41
N THR A 146 -15.97 2.61 0.65
CA THR A 146 -17.01 1.68 1.08
C THR A 146 -16.60 0.88 2.32
N LEU A 147 -15.35 0.43 2.40
CA LEU A 147 -14.84 -0.31 3.58
C LEU A 147 -14.81 0.56 4.84
N ILE A 148 -14.36 1.82 4.73
CA ILE A 148 -14.34 2.75 5.86
C ILE A 148 -15.77 3.02 6.35
N LEU A 149 -16.70 3.30 5.43
CA LEU A 149 -18.11 3.52 5.77
C LEU A 149 -18.74 2.28 6.40
N SER A 150 -18.47 1.09 5.87
CA SER A 150 -18.97 -0.17 6.40
C SER A 150 -18.45 -0.43 7.82
N THR A 151 -17.16 -0.17 8.06
CA THR A 151 -16.55 -0.29 9.38
C THR A 151 -17.16 0.69 10.38
N PHE A 152 -17.39 1.94 9.95
CA PHE A 152 -18.04 2.96 10.77
C PHE A 152 -19.48 2.58 11.15
N ILE A 153 -20.28 2.08 10.19
CA ILE A 153 -21.64 1.60 10.45
C ILE A 153 -21.63 0.42 11.41
N CYS A 154 -20.72 -0.53 11.24
CA CYS A 154 -20.57 -1.67 12.15
C CYS A 154 -20.19 -1.22 13.57
N ALA A 155 -19.27 -0.26 13.70
CA ALA A 155 -18.87 0.30 14.99
C ALA A 155 -20.04 0.97 15.75
N MET A 156 -20.96 1.62 15.02
CA MET A 156 -22.18 2.23 15.56
C MET A 156 -23.31 1.23 15.87
N GLY A 157 -23.08 -0.07 15.68
CA GLY A 157 -24.04 -1.13 15.97
C GLY A 157 -24.93 -1.53 14.79
N GLY A 158 -24.59 -1.14 13.56
CA GLY A 158 -25.30 -1.59 12.35
C GLY A 158 -24.94 -3.01 11.90
N GLY A 159 -24.17 -3.76 12.69
CA GLY A 159 -23.81 -5.15 12.41
C GLY A 159 -24.93 -6.14 12.77
N PRO A 160 -24.86 -7.41 12.32
CA PRO A 160 -25.89 -8.43 12.55
C PRO A 160 -26.22 -8.67 14.03
N ASN A 161 -25.25 -8.44 14.90
CA ASN A 161 -25.38 -8.62 16.35
C ASN A 161 -25.95 -7.37 17.07
N ASN A 162 -26.25 -6.28 16.35
CA ASN A 162 -26.69 -4.98 16.88
C ASN A 162 -25.81 -4.41 18.02
N TYR A 163 -24.56 -4.86 18.09
CA TYR A 163 -23.66 -4.56 19.18
C TYR A 163 -22.76 -3.36 18.85
N ARG A 164 -22.71 -2.37 19.74
CA ARG A 164 -21.93 -1.14 19.56
C ARG A 164 -20.51 -1.31 20.09
N SER A 165 -19.59 -1.74 19.23
CA SER A 165 -18.19 -1.94 19.63
C SER A 165 -17.31 -0.69 19.57
N GLY A 166 -17.81 0.44 19.02
CA GLY A 166 -16.99 1.57 18.56
C GLY A 166 -16.07 2.23 19.59
N PHE A 167 -16.32 2.04 20.89
CA PHE A 167 -15.52 2.61 21.99
C PHE A 167 -15.23 1.64 23.14
N GLU A 168 -15.60 0.38 23.00
CA GLU A 168 -15.55 -0.55 24.14
C GLU A 168 -14.14 -1.06 24.45
N TYR A 169 -13.29 -1.12 23.43
CA TYR A 169 -11.94 -1.69 23.50
C TYR A 169 -10.83 -0.62 23.40
N TRP A 170 -11.18 0.67 23.54
CA TRP A 170 -10.24 1.78 23.59
C TRP A 170 -9.49 1.85 24.92
#